data_AF-A0A0R0LL95-F1
#
_entry.id   AF-A0A0R0LL95-F1
#
_cell.length_a   1.000
_cell.length_b   1.000
_cell.length_c   1.000
_cell.angle_alpha   90.00
_cell.angle_beta   90.00
_cell.angle_gamma   90.00
#
_symmetry.space_group_name_H-M   'P 1'
#
loop_
_entity.id
_entity.type
_entity.pdbx_description
1 polymer ?
#
loop_
_entity_poly.entity_id
_entity_poly.type
_entity_poly.pdbx_seq_one_letter_code
_entity_poly.pdbx_strand_id
1 'polypeptide(L)'
;MSVYALVTILLLLGLTFYWRPRHRIDQSAWGLLTTFIALGLITLFFVFKDSSSEQWLTFNHYKPSLFYWLLALLLFIFPRLGWGYPAKWIIGPYFPMANSEWFYLNQVLILLYVFLGILNAYMFLKFNDSVWLDFKQSCYMNLLVLLLVRINFIWLHIFKNIFDLIKQLFQKNTP
;
A
#
# COMPACT_ATOMS: atom_id res chain seq x y z
N MET A 1 -4.60 -24.16 21.29
CA MET A 1 -4.97 -22.73 21.20
C MET A 1 -5.49 -22.30 22.56
N SER A 2 -4.93 -21.25 23.16
CA SER A 2 -5.30 -20.79 24.53
C SER A 2 -6.72 -20.20 24.56
N VAL A 3 -7.47 -20.38 25.66
CA VAL A 3 -8.82 -19.81 25.85
C VAL A 3 -8.81 -18.30 25.64
N TYR A 4 -7.76 -17.61 26.08
CA TYR A 4 -7.58 -16.18 25.87
C TYR A 4 -7.49 -15.83 24.38
N ALA A 5 -6.74 -16.60 23.59
CA ALA A 5 -6.63 -16.38 22.15
C ALA A 5 -7.99 -16.55 21.44
N LEU A 6 -8.77 -17.55 21.88
CA LEU A 6 -10.10 -17.80 21.32
C LEU A 6 -11.07 -16.66 21.64
N VAL A 7 -11.07 -16.17 22.89
CA VAL A 7 -11.87 -15.00 23.31
C VAL A 7 -11.45 -13.73 22.55
N THR A 8 -10.15 -13.49 22.37
CA THR A 8 -9.64 -12.33 21.61
C THR A 8 -10.09 -12.40 20.14
N ILE A 9 -10.00 -13.57 19.51
CA ILE A 9 -10.45 -13.77 18.12
C ILE A 9 -11.96 -13.52 18.01
N LEU A 10 -12.77 -14.05 18.92
CA LEU A 10 -14.22 -13.86 18.93
C LEU A 10 -14.61 -12.39 19.16
N LEU A 11 -13.92 -11.68 20.05
CA LEU A 11 -14.14 -10.26 20.28
C LEU A 11 -13.80 -9.43 19.03
N LEU A 12 -12.67 -9.70 18.39
CA LEU A 12 -12.28 -9.02 17.15
C LEU A 12 -13.30 -9.29 16.04
N LEU A 13 -13.75 -10.53 15.86
CA LEU A 13 -14.79 -10.89 14.88
C LEU A 13 -16.13 -10.20 15.18
N GLY A 14 -16.56 -10.20 16.44
CA GLY A 14 -17.79 -9.53 16.88
C GLY A 14 -17.72 -8.02 16.64
N LEU A 15 -16.60 -7.38 16.96
CA LEU A 15 -16.36 -5.96 16.70
C LEU A 15 -16.40 -5.66 15.21
N THR A 16 -15.75 -6.49 14.38
CA THR A 16 -15.72 -6.34 12.92
C THR A 16 -17.12 -6.48 12.32
N PHE A 17 -17.93 -7.40 12.83
CA PHE A 17 -19.30 -7.61 12.35
C PHE A 17 -20.23 -6.46 12.78
N TYR A 18 -20.08 -5.95 14.01
CA TYR A 18 -20.85 -4.82 14.52
C TYR A 18 -20.52 -3.51 13.80
N TRP A 19 -19.24 -3.26 13.51
CA TRP A 19 -18.75 -2.08 12.77
C TRP A 19 -18.82 -2.23 11.25
N ARG A 20 -19.45 -3.29 10.74
CA ARG A 20 -19.53 -3.52 9.29
C ARG A 20 -20.16 -2.29 8.61
N PRO A 21 -19.45 -1.63 7.68
CA PRO A 21 -19.99 -0.50 6.96
C PRO A 21 -21.30 -0.89 6.26
N ARG A 22 -22.38 -0.14 6.51
CA ARG A 22 -23.67 -0.32 5.81
C ARG A 22 -23.65 0.17 4.36
N HIS A 23 -22.56 0.77 3.92
CA HIS A 23 -22.39 1.27 2.56
C HIS A 23 -21.92 0.16 1.62
N ARG A 24 -22.28 0.28 0.34
CA ARG A 24 -21.78 -0.64 -0.69
C ARG A 24 -20.26 -0.52 -0.73
N ILE A 25 -19.60 -1.66 -0.56
CA ILE A 25 -18.14 -1.77 -0.64
C ILE A 25 -17.77 -1.74 -2.13
N ASP A 26 -16.93 -0.79 -2.53
CA ASP A 26 -16.48 -0.68 -3.93
C ASP A 26 -15.64 -1.91 -4.31
N GLN A 27 -15.63 -2.24 -5.60
CA GLN A 27 -14.88 -3.39 -6.13
C GLN A 27 -13.37 -3.30 -5.83
N SER A 28 -12.82 -2.07 -5.72
CA SER A 28 -11.43 -1.86 -5.34
C SER A 28 -11.07 -2.38 -3.94
N ALA A 29 -12.00 -2.34 -2.98
CA ALA A 29 -11.74 -2.87 -1.64
C ALA A 29 -11.66 -4.40 -1.64
N TRP A 30 -12.55 -5.06 -2.40
CA TRP A 30 -12.51 -6.50 -2.58
C TRP A 30 -11.26 -6.95 -3.33
N GLY A 31 -10.85 -6.19 -4.34
CA GLY A 31 -9.59 -6.42 -5.04
C GLY A 31 -8.38 -6.35 -4.10
N LEU A 32 -8.30 -5.29 -3.28
CA LEU A 32 -7.26 -5.14 -2.26
C LEU A 32 -7.25 -6.32 -1.28
N LEU A 33 -8.40 -6.64 -0.71
CA LEU A 33 -8.55 -7.76 0.24
C LEU A 33 -8.07 -9.07 -0.37
N THR A 34 -8.52 -9.39 -1.59
CA THR A 34 -8.13 -10.60 -2.30
C THR A 34 -6.62 -10.64 -2.51
N THR A 35 -6.01 -9.52 -2.89
CA THR A 35 -4.56 -9.45 -3.06
C THR A 35 -3.81 -9.65 -1.74
N PHE A 36 -4.27 -9.04 -0.64
CA PHE A 36 -3.64 -9.24 0.67
C PHE A 36 -3.73 -10.69 1.16
N ILE A 37 -4.89 -11.33 0.97
CA ILE A 37 -5.06 -12.75 1.28
C ILE A 37 -4.10 -13.59 0.42
N ALA A 38 -4.03 -13.35 -0.90
CA ALA A 38 -3.13 -14.07 -1.79
C ALA A 38 -1.65 -13.91 -1.36
N LEU A 39 -1.20 -12.70 -1.03
CA LEU A 39 0.15 -12.44 -0.52
C LEU A 39 0.42 -13.11 0.83
N GLY A 40 -0.57 -13.13 1.72
CA GLY A 40 -0.51 -13.82 3.00
C GLY A 40 -0.33 -15.33 2.80
N LEU A 41 -1.13 -15.93 1.92
CA LEU A 41 -1.05 -17.34 1.57
C LEU A 41 0.29 -17.71 0.91
N ILE A 42 0.80 -16.88 0.00
CA ILE A 42 2.13 -17.06 -0.60
C ILE A 42 3.21 -17.02 0.50
N THR A 43 3.12 -16.07 1.42
CA THR A 43 4.07 -15.99 2.55
C THR A 43 4.01 -17.26 3.41
N LEU A 44 2.82 -17.72 3.77
CA LEU A 44 2.65 -18.95 4.57
C LEU A 44 3.19 -20.17 3.82
N PHE A 45 2.98 -20.26 2.51
CA PHE A 45 3.53 -21.34 1.69
C PHE A 45 5.06 -21.39 1.77
N PHE A 46 5.75 -20.27 1.61
CA PHE A 46 7.22 -20.22 1.73
C PHE A 46 7.72 -20.51 3.16
N VAL A 47 6.99 -20.08 4.18
CA VAL A 47 7.33 -20.35 5.59
C VAL A 47 7.17 -21.84 5.93
N PHE A 48 6.07 -22.47 5.51
CA PHE A 48 5.79 -23.87 5.84
C PHE A 48 6.55 -24.87 4.97
N LYS A 49 6.95 -24.48 3.75
CA LYS A 49 7.66 -25.39 2.83
C LYS A 49 9.09 -25.65 3.29
N ASP A 50 9.85 -24.61 3.62
CA ASP A 50 11.20 -24.75 4.20
C ASP A 50 11.76 -23.39 4.67
N SER A 51 11.60 -23.10 5.96
CA SER A 51 12.09 -21.86 6.58
C SER A 51 13.63 -21.73 6.61
N SER A 52 14.37 -22.79 6.29
CA SER A 52 15.85 -22.81 6.29
C SER A 52 16.45 -22.87 4.88
N SER A 53 15.60 -22.84 3.85
CA SER A 53 16.06 -22.87 2.45
C SER A 53 16.63 -21.51 2.01
N GLU A 54 17.63 -21.52 1.14
CA GLU A 54 18.13 -20.30 0.46
C GLU A 54 16.99 -19.53 -0.24
N GLN A 55 15.99 -20.26 -0.74
CA GLN A 55 14.79 -19.71 -1.37
C GLN A 55 13.97 -18.83 -0.42
N TRP A 56 13.87 -19.20 0.87
CA TRP A 56 13.18 -18.39 1.87
C TRP A 56 13.93 -17.09 2.17
N LEU A 57 15.27 -17.13 2.27
CA LEU A 57 16.08 -15.91 2.45
C LEU A 57 15.92 -14.98 1.25
N THR A 58 15.99 -15.50 0.02
CA THR A 58 15.73 -14.68 -1.18
C THR A 58 14.33 -14.09 -1.14
N PHE A 59 13.30 -14.90 -0.88
CA PHE A 59 11.92 -14.41 -0.81
C PHE A 59 11.74 -13.32 0.26
N ASN A 60 12.38 -13.43 1.42
CA ASN A 60 12.29 -12.44 2.50
C ASN A 60 12.82 -11.05 2.08
N HIS A 61 13.86 -11.01 1.25
CA HIS A 61 14.44 -9.76 0.72
C HIS A 61 13.61 -9.15 -0.41
N TYR A 62 13.07 -9.98 -1.31
CA TYR A 62 12.23 -9.54 -2.43
C TYR A 62 10.78 -9.19 -2.02
N LYS A 63 10.28 -9.77 -0.92
CA LYS A 63 8.91 -9.61 -0.44
C LYS A 63 8.46 -8.14 -0.35
N PRO A 64 9.23 -7.20 0.24
CA PRO A 64 8.84 -5.79 0.26
C PRO A 64 8.74 -5.17 -1.14
N SER A 65 9.69 -5.45 -2.04
CA SER A 65 9.64 -4.92 -3.42
C SER A 65 8.44 -5.44 -4.20
N LEU A 66 8.18 -6.75 -4.13
CA LEU A 66 7.01 -7.36 -4.76
C LEU A 66 5.71 -6.77 -4.21
N PHE A 67 5.65 -6.54 -2.89
CA PHE A 67 4.50 -5.92 -2.25
C PHE A 67 4.26 -4.49 -2.77
N TYR A 68 5.30 -3.65 -2.81
CA TYR A 68 5.17 -2.27 -3.28
C TYR A 68 4.77 -2.20 -4.75
N TRP A 69 5.40 -3.00 -5.62
CA TRP A 69 5.05 -3.01 -7.04
C TRP A 69 3.64 -3.55 -7.29
N LEU A 70 3.21 -4.55 -6.52
CA LEU A 70 1.85 -5.04 -6.61
C LEU A 70 0.85 -3.95 -6.22
N LEU A 71 1.08 -3.23 -5.12
CA LEU A 71 0.24 -2.09 -4.74
C LEU A 71 0.21 -1.01 -5.83
N ALA A 72 1.36 -0.65 -6.38
CA ALA A 72 1.45 0.31 -7.49
C ALA A 72 0.61 -0.15 -8.70
N LEU A 73 0.69 -1.44 -9.04
CA LEU A 73 -0.07 -2.06 -10.12
C LEU A 73 -1.58 -2.03 -9.84
N LEU A 74 -2.03 -2.33 -8.62
CA LEU A 74 -3.45 -2.25 -8.26
C LEU A 74 -3.97 -0.81 -8.32
N LEU A 75 -3.21 0.14 -7.76
CA LEU A 75 -3.50 1.58 -7.83
C LEU A 75 -3.61 2.05 -9.28
N PHE A 76 -2.83 1.47 -10.19
CA PHE A 76 -2.89 1.78 -11.62
C PHE A 76 -4.09 1.13 -12.32
N ILE A 77 -4.35 -0.16 -12.09
CA ILE A 77 -5.36 -0.93 -12.83
C ILE A 77 -6.78 -0.62 -12.36
N PHE A 78 -7.03 -0.56 -11.05
CA PHE A 78 -8.40 -0.52 -10.53
C PHE A 78 -9.20 0.71 -10.98
N PRO A 79 -8.64 1.94 -10.99
CA PRO A 79 -9.37 3.10 -11.53
C PRO A 79 -9.72 2.94 -13.02
N ARG A 80 -8.88 2.27 -13.80
CA ARG A 80 -9.09 2.02 -15.24
C ARG A 80 -10.19 1.00 -15.50
N LEU A 81 -10.41 0.08 -14.57
CA LEU A 81 -11.53 -0.88 -14.60
C LEU A 81 -12.84 -0.28 -14.07
N GLY A 82 -12.85 0.99 -13.64
CA GLY A 82 -14.01 1.61 -13.02
C GLY A 82 -14.29 1.16 -11.57
N TRP A 83 -13.34 0.47 -10.94
CA TRP A 83 -13.48 -0.09 -9.58
C TRP A 83 -13.27 0.94 -8.46
N GLY A 84 -12.98 2.19 -8.84
CA GLY A 84 -12.63 3.28 -7.93
C GLY A 84 -11.14 3.33 -7.58
N TYR A 85 -10.79 4.22 -6.66
CA TYR A 85 -9.41 4.46 -6.24
C TYR A 85 -9.05 3.61 -5.02
N PRO A 86 -8.10 2.65 -5.11
CA PRO A 86 -7.70 1.81 -3.97
C PRO A 86 -7.19 2.64 -2.79
N ALA A 87 -6.54 3.78 -3.06
CA ALA A 87 -6.10 4.73 -2.05
C ALA A 87 -7.24 5.15 -1.10
N LYS A 88 -8.46 5.31 -1.62
CA LYS A 88 -9.65 5.66 -0.82
C LYS A 88 -9.97 4.61 0.24
N TRP A 89 -9.67 3.34 0.00
CA TRP A 89 -9.91 2.28 0.98
C TRP A 89 -8.78 2.12 1.98
N ILE A 90 -7.55 2.50 1.60
CA ILE A 90 -6.39 2.45 2.49
C ILE A 90 -6.42 3.62 3.48
N ILE A 91 -6.75 4.83 3.02
CA ILE A 91 -6.67 6.05 3.83
C ILE A 91 -7.95 6.89 3.86
N GLY A 92 -8.93 6.67 2.98
CA GLY A 92 -10.15 7.48 2.91
C GLY A 92 -11.03 7.54 4.16
N PRO A 93 -11.02 6.57 5.10
CA PRO A 93 -11.69 6.76 6.39
C PRO A 93 -11.17 7.97 7.19
N TYR A 94 -9.94 8.41 6.94
CA TYR A 94 -9.31 9.53 7.64
C TYR A 94 -9.49 10.87 6.93
N PHE A 95 -10.01 10.88 5.69
CA PHE A 95 -10.01 12.07 4.83
C PHE A 95 -11.26 12.23 3.98
N PRO A 96 -12.02 13.32 4.15
CA PRO A 96 -13.10 13.69 3.24
C PRO A 96 -12.53 14.41 2.01
N MET A 97 -12.12 13.66 0.98
CA MET A 97 -11.58 14.22 -0.28
C MET A 97 -12.54 14.05 -1.46
N ALA A 98 -12.49 14.98 -2.40
CA ALA A 98 -13.20 14.88 -3.68
C ALA A 98 -12.60 13.80 -4.60
N ASN A 99 -13.37 13.30 -5.57
CA ASN A 99 -12.90 12.27 -6.51
C ASN A 99 -11.67 12.69 -7.32
N SER A 100 -11.51 13.98 -7.64
CA SER A 100 -10.33 14.52 -8.33
C SER A 100 -9.07 14.47 -7.44
N GLU A 101 -9.23 14.67 -6.14
CA GLU A 101 -8.12 14.60 -5.17
C GLU A 101 -7.68 13.16 -4.95
N TRP A 102 -8.62 12.22 -4.94
CA TRP A 102 -8.32 10.78 -4.94
C TRP A 102 -7.52 10.34 -6.16
N PHE A 103 -7.79 10.91 -7.34
CA PHE A 103 -7.01 10.64 -8.54
C PHE A 103 -5.54 11.04 -8.35
N TYR A 104 -5.28 12.28 -7.91
CA TYR A 104 -3.91 12.77 -7.73
C TYR A 104 -3.16 12.02 -6.65
N LEU A 105 -3.82 11.76 -5.51
CA LEU A 105 -3.23 11.00 -4.42
C LEU A 105 -2.87 9.58 -4.85
N ASN A 106 -3.72 8.94 -5.66
CA ASN A 106 -3.46 7.64 -6.24
C ASN A 106 -2.22 7.67 -7.17
N GLN A 107 -2.03 8.72 -7.98
CA GLN A 107 -0.82 8.87 -8.81
C GLN A 107 0.45 9.04 -7.97
N VAL A 108 0.40 9.87 -6.93
CA VAL A 108 1.52 10.06 -6.00
C VAL A 108 1.89 8.74 -5.32
N LEU A 109 0.89 7.98 -4.88
CA LEU A 109 1.12 6.67 -4.26
C LEU A 109 1.71 5.66 -5.24
N ILE A 110 1.30 5.63 -6.51
CA ILE A 110 1.93 4.78 -7.54
C ILE A 110 3.41 5.10 -7.64
N LEU A 111 3.77 6.37 -7.82
CA LEU A 111 5.17 6.80 -7.95
C LEU A 111 5.98 6.44 -6.70
N LEU A 112 5.41 6.69 -5.51
CA LEU A 112 6.04 6.38 -4.24
C LEU A 112 6.29 4.87 -4.10
N TYR A 113 5.30 4.02 -4.40
CA TYR A 113 5.46 2.57 -4.29
C TYR A 113 6.41 1.99 -5.33
N VAL A 114 6.41 2.51 -6.57
CA VAL A 114 7.42 2.12 -7.57
C VAL A 114 8.82 2.48 -7.08
N PHE A 115 9.01 3.70 -6.59
CA PHE A 115 10.28 4.16 -6.04
C PHE A 115 10.73 3.32 -4.85
N LEU A 116 9.85 3.03 -3.89
CA LEU A 116 10.17 2.20 -2.72
C LEU A 116 10.52 0.76 -3.12
N GLY A 117 9.85 0.20 -4.13
CA GLY A 117 10.17 -1.13 -4.64
C GLY A 117 11.56 -1.19 -5.27
N ILE A 118 11.92 -0.18 -6.07
CA ILE A 118 13.26 -0.03 -6.65
C ILE A 118 14.30 0.19 -5.55
N LEU A 119 14.03 1.07 -4.59
CA LEU A 119 14.94 1.40 -3.52
C LEU A 119 15.20 0.19 -2.60
N ASN A 120 14.16 -0.56 -2.22
CA ASN A 120 14.35 -1.80 -1.46
C ASN A 120 15.20 -2.81 -2.25
N ALA A 121 14.94 -2.96 -3.56
CA ALA A 121 15.72 -3.85 -4.41
C ALA A 121 17.19 -3.44 -4.46
N TYR A 122 17.46 -2.15 -4.68
CA TYR A 122 18.80 -1.60 -4.65
C TYR A 122 19.51 -1.83 -3.31
N MET A 123 18.80 -1.66 -2.19
CA MET A 123 19.39 -1.80 -0.86
C MET A 123 19.86 -3.23 -0.59
N PHE A 124 19.04 -4.26 -0.84
CA PHE A 124 19.49 -5.64 -0.56
C PHE A 124 20.45 -6.18 -1.63
N LEU A 125 20.44 -5.66 -2.86
CA LEU A 125 21.39 -6.09 -3.91
C LEU A 125 22.79 -5.52 -3.70
N LYS A 126 22.92 -4.39 -3.01
CA LYS A 126 24.19 -3.65 -2.88
C LYS A 126 24.79 -3.66 -1.49
N PHE A 127 23.97 -3.74 -0.44
CA PHE A 127 24.42 -3.68 0.94
C PHE A 127 24.22 -5.01 1.65
N ASN A 128 24.85 -5.17 2.81
CA ASN A 128 24.70 -6.35 3.65
C ASN A 128 23.34 -6.37 4.38
N ASP A 129 22.95 -7.55 4.87
CA ASP A 129 21.65 -7.79 5.51
C ASP A 129 21.39 -6.85 6.70
N SER A 130 22.42 -6.50 7.48
CA SER A 130 22.26 -5.60 8.62
C SER A 130 21.84 -4.19 8.17
N VAL A 131 22.48 -3.65 7.13
CA VAL A 131 22.14 -2.32 6.59
C VAL A 131 20.76 -2.35 5.91
N TRP A 132 20.43 -3.44 5.21
CA TRP A 132 19.09 -3.61 4.64
C TRP A 132 18.01 -3.68 5.73
N LEU A 133 18.26 -4.39 6.83
CA LEU A 133 17.32 -4.50 7.94
C LEU A 133 17.07 -3.13 8.60
N ASP A 134 18.13 -2.38 8.87
CA ASP A 134 18.06 -1.03 9.44
C ASP A 134 17.31 -0.07 8.49
N PHE A 135 17.58 -0.14 7.19
CA PHE A 135 16.87 0.59 6.16
C PHE A 135 15.38 0.25 6.16
N LYS A 136 15.04 -1.05 6.14
CA LYS A 136 13.66 -1.55 6.12
C LYS A 136 12.88 -1.04 7.34
N GLN A 137 13.46 -1.13 8.53
CA GLN A 137 12.85 -0.65 9.77
C GLN A 137 12.68 0.87 9.77
N SER A 138 13.69 1.60 9.31
CA SER A 138 13.64 3.06 9.17
C SER A 138 12.58 3.50 8.16
N CYS A 139 12.44 2.79 7.04
CA CYS A 139 11.40 3.03 6.05
C CYS A 139 10.01 2.85 6.64
N TYR A 140 9.74 1.75 7.37
CA TYR A 140 8.42 1.54 7.99
C TYR A 140 8.06 2.64 8.98
N MET A 141 9.00 3.06 9.82
CA MET A 141 8.77 4.13 10.79
C MET A 141 8.52 5.48 10.12
N ASN A 142 9.32 5.83 9.10
CA ASN A 142 9.15 7.09 8.38
C ASN A 142 7.88 7.11 7.52
N LEU A 143 7.53 5.99 6.87
CA LEU A 143 6.31 5.92 6.06
C LEU A 143 5.05 6.09 6.92
N LEU A 144 5.03 5.49 8.11
CA LEU A 144 3.95 5.63 9.08
C LEU A 144 3.76 7.09 9.51
N VAL A 145 4.86 7.79 9.82
CA VAL A 145 4.84 9.21 10.19
C VAL A 145 4.44 10.10 9.00
N LEU A 146 4.95 9.81 7.80
CA LEU A 146 4.61 10.55 6.58
C LEU A 146 3.11 10.44 6.24
N LEU A 147 2.55 9.22 6.34
CA LEU A 147 1.13 8.95 6.07
C LEU A 147 0.20 9.57 7.11
N LEU A 148 0.54 9.47 8.41
CA LEU A 148 -0.32 9.96 9.48
C LEU A 148 -0.25 11.49 9.66
N VAL A 149 0.92 12.11 9.51
CA VAL A 149 1.13 13.52 9.88
C VAL A 149 1.32 14.44 8.68
N ARG A 150 2.02 14.01 7.62
CA ARG A 150 2.51 14.93 6.57
C ARG A 150 1.62 15.03 5.33
N ILE A 151 0.94 13.94 4.96
CA ILE A 151 -0.02 13.96 3.84
C ILE A 151 -1.25 14.84 4.15
N ASN A 152 -1.69 14.87 5.40
CA ASN A 152 -2.91 15.57 5.83
C ASN A 152 -2.80 17.10 5.73
N PHE A 153 -1.71 17.67 6.23
CA PHE A 153 -1.66 19.12 6.46
C PHE A 153 -0.93 19.93 5.39
N ILE A 154 -0.06 19.34 4.57
CA ILE A 154 0.87 20.11 3.71
C ILE A 154 0.89 19.61 2.26
N TRP A 155 0.97 18.29 2.04
CA TRP A 155 1.37 17.77 0.72
C TRP A 155 0.25 17.68 -0.31
N LEU A 156 -1.01 17.47 0.09
CA LEU A 156 -2.15 17.39 -0.84
C LEU A 156 -2.32 18.66 -1.68
N HIS A 157 -2.23 19.82 -1.04
CA HIS A 157 -2.37 21.11 -1.72
C HIS A 157 -1.22 21.35 -2.71
N ILE A 158 0.01 21.01 -2.33
CA ILE A 158 1.20 21.14 -3.19
C ILE A 158 1.07 20.23 -4.42
N PHE A 159 0.71 18.96 -4.22
CA PHE A 159 0.58 18.02 -5.34
C PHE A 159 -0.52 18.42 -6.32
N LYS A 160 -1.66 18.89 -5.83
CA LYS A 160 -2.74 19.41 -6.66
C LYS A 160 -2.25 20.56 -7.54
N ASN A 161 -1.59 21.54 -6.96
CA ASN A 161 -1.06 22.70 -7.69
C ASN A 161 -0.01 22.32 -8.74
N ILE A 162 0.90 21.39 -8.43
CA ILE A 162 1.90 20.89 -9.38
C ILE A 162 1.23 20.19 -10.56
N PHE A 163 0.26 19.31 -10.28
CA PHE A 163 -0.44 18.58 -11.35
C PHE A 163 -1.27 19.51 -12.24
N ASP A 164 -1.95 20.48 -11.64
CA ASP A 164 -2.73 21.48 -12.38
C ASP A 164 -1.81 22.34 -13.26
N LEU A 165 -0.62 22.71 -12.77
CA LEU A 165 0.41 23.40 -13.56
C LEU A 165 0.88 22.54 -14.76
N ILE A 166 1.22 21.28 -14.52
CA ILE A 166 1.65 20.35 -15.57
C ILE A 166 0.54 20.23 -16.63
N LYS A 167 -0.71 20.07 -16.21
CA LYS A 167 -1.85 19.96 -17.13
C LYS A 167 -2.02 21.23 -17.98
N GLN A 168 -1.89 22.41 -17.38
CA GLN A 168 -1.94 23.68 -18.10
C GLN A 168 -0.80 23.80 -19.13
N LEU A 169 0.41 23.39 -18.77
CA LEU A 169 1.56 23.37 -19.68
C LEU A 169 1.35 22.42 -20.87
N PHE A 170 0.77 21.24 -20.63
CA PHE A 170 0.45 20.30 -21.70
C PHE A 170 -0.69 20.79 -22.61
N GLN A 171 -1.73 21.43 -22.06
CA GLN A 171 -2.84 21.97 -22.85
C GLN A 171 -2.45 23.21 -23.67
N LYS A 172 -1.50 24.01 -23.18
CA LYS A 172 -0.98 25.18 -23.91
C LYS A 172 -0.09 24.79 -25.11
N ASN A 173 0.43 23.56 -25.11
CA ASN A 173 1.32 23.03 -26.13
C ASN A 173 0.64 22.08 -27.14
N THR A 174 -0.67 21.86 -27.03
CA THR A 174 -1.47 21.18 -28.07
C THR A 174 -2.08 22.24 -28.99
N PRO A 175 -1.80 22.19 -30.32
CA PRO A 175 -2.30 23.17 -31.30
C PRO A 175 -3.82 23.15 -31.46
#